data_AF-A0A8T5RIS6-F1
#
_entry.id   AF-A0A8T5RIS6-F1
#
_cell.length_a   1.000
_cell.length_b   1.000
_cell.length_c   1.000
_cell.angle_alpha   90.00
_cell.angle_beta   90.00
_cell.angle_gamma   90.00
#
_symmetry.space_group_name_H-M   'P 1'
#
loop_
_entity.id
_entity.type
_entity.pdbx_description
1 polymer ?
#
loop_
_entity_poly.entity_id
_entity_poly.type
_entity_poly.pdbx_seq_one_letter_code
_entity_poly.pdbx_strand_id
1 'polypeptide(L)' 'MVNSYSNFMIYELKNNGERARLNITEEEFIQNDGKAILHSSQVLIIIKEEIRRIYIWKGFESSVRKKFIASRVAGELQN' A
#
# COMPACT_ATOMS: atom_id res chain seq x y z
N MET A 1 -9.26 -20.59 18.49
CA MET A 1 -8.06 -19.88 18.00
C MET A 1 -8.48 -19.12 16.75
N VAL A 2 -8.65 -17.81 16.84
CA VAL A 2 -9.02 -16.99 15.68
C VAL A 2 -7.73 -16.67 14.96
N ASN A 3 -7.49 -17.32 13.82
CA ASN A 3 -6.46 -16.92 12.87
C ASN A 3 -6.83 -15.52 12.38
N SER A 4 -6.27 -14.49 13.02
CA SER A 4 -6.35 -13.11 12.54
C SER A 4 -5.47 -12.99 11.29
N TYR A 5 -5.97 -13.53 10.17
CA TYR A 5 -5.53 -13.09 8.87
C TYR A 5 -5.87 -11.59 8.81
N SER A 6 -4.85 -10.75 8.92
CA SER A 6 -5.01 -9.30 8.78
C SER A 6 -5.51 -9.04 7.37
N ASN A 7 -6.82 -8.88 7.21
CA ASN A 7 -7.49 -8.59 5.92
C ASN A 7 -7.08 -7.23 5.34
N PHE A 8 -6.28 -6.47 6.10
CA PHE A 8 -5.71 -5.18 5.71
C PHE A 8 -4.18 -5.29 5.64
N MET A 9 -3.61 -4.89 4.51
CA MET A 9 -2.16 -4.90 4.29
C MET A 9 -1.72 -3.65 3.55
N ILE A 10 -0.60 -3.06 3.96
CA ILE A 10 0.03 -1.94 3.25
C ILE A 10 1.44 -2.33 2.81
N TYR A 11 1.76 -2.05 1.56
CA TYR A 11 3.08 -2.21 0.99
C TYR A 11 3.62 -0.87 0.49
N GLU A 12 4.84 -0.53 0.89
CA GLU A 12 5.61 0.55 0.29
C GLU A 12 6.37 0.04 -0.93
N LEU A 13 6.25 0.75 -2.05
CA LEU A 13 7.03 0.48 -3.24
C LEU A 13 8.36 1.24 -3.19
N LYS A 14 9.45 0.48 -3.08
CA LYS A 14 10.81 1.01 -3.14
C LYS A 14 11.23 1.31 -4.58
N ASN A 15 12.26 2.16 -4.73
CA ASN A 15 12.79 2.60 -6.02
C ASN A 15 13.34 1.46 -6.90
N ASN A 16 13.72 0.34 -6.28
CA ASN A 16 14.21 -0.87 -6.93
C ASN A 16 13.07 -1.82 -7.37
N GLY A 17 11.81 -1.47 -7.11
CA GLY A 17 10.65 -2.31 -7.40
C GLY A 17 10.33 -3.34 -6.32
N GLU A 18 11.10 -3.38 -5.23
CA GLU A 18 10.76 -4.20 -4.07
C GLU A 18 9.55 -3.62 -3.33
N ARG A 19 8.75 -4.53 -2.77
CA ARG A 19 7.58 -4.21 -1.95
C ARG A 19 7.97 -4.44 -0.49
N ALA A 20 8.01 -3.39 0.31
CA ALA A 20 8.22 -3.52 1.75
C ALA A 20 6.85 -3.51 2.45
N ARG A 21 6.49 -4.60 3.13
CA ARG A 21 5.25 -4.64 3.92
C ARG A 21 5.42 -3.74 5.15
N LEU A 22 4.49 -2.83 5.36
CA LEU A 22 4.41 -2.04 6.58
C LEU A 22 3.63 -2.86 7.63
N ASN A 23 4.17 -2.92 8.85
CA ASN A 23 3.53 -3.61 9.96
C ASN A 23 2.57 -2.64 10.67
N ILE A 24 1.42 -2.37 10.03
CA ILE A 24 0.44 -1.38 10.45
C ILE A 24 -0.96 -2.00 10.32
N THR A 25 -1.80 -1.83 11.35
CA THR A 25 -3.19 -2.30 11.33
C THR A 25 -4.13 -1.30 10.64
N GLU A 26 -5.37 -1.72 10.34
CA GLU A 26 -6.37 -0.81 9.77
C GLU A 26 -6.70 0.34 10.73
N GLU A 27 -6.78 0.05 12.04
CA GLU A 27 -7.05 1.05 13.07
C GLU A 27 -5.93 2.11 13.13
N GLU A 28 -4.67 1.68 13.08
CA GLU A 28 -3.51 2.58 13.04
C GLU A 28 -3.48 3.41 11.75
N PHE A 29 -3.90 2.83 10.63
CA PHE A 29 -4.00 3.56 9.36
C PHE A 29 -5.12 4.62 9.38
N ILE A 30 -6.25 4.35 10.01
CA ILE A 30 -7.38 5.31 10.08
C ILE A 30 -7.05 6.49 10.99
N GLN A 31 -6.17 6.31 11.98
CA GLN A 31 -5.74 7.41 12.83
C GLN A 31 -5.13 8.55 12.00
N ASN A 32 -5.56 9.79 12.32
CA ASN A 32 -5.14 11.00 11.61
C ASN A 32 -5.37 10.93 10.08
N ASP A 33 -6.43 10.26 9.63
CA ASP A 33 -6.78 10.06 8.22
C ASP A 33 -5.65 9.43 7.39
N GLY A 34 -4.83 8.57 8.01
CA GLY A 34 -3.69 7.92 7.34
C GLY A 34 -2.53 8.86 7.02
N LYS A 35 -2.57 10.14 7.43
CA LYS A 35 -1.51 11.12 7.15
C LYS A 35 -0.16 10.75 7.74
N ALA A 36 -0.15 9.94 8.80
CA ALA A 36 1.08 9.40 9.39
C ALA A 36 1.85 8.49 8.42
N ILE A 37 1.18 7.95 7.41
CA ILE A 37 1.74 6.98 6.45
C ILE A 37 1.64 7.51 5.02
N LEU A 38 0.64 8.31 4.66
CA LEU A 38 0.45 8.80 3.28
C LEU A 38 1.40 9.97 2.94
N HIS A 39 2.70 9.70 2.82
CA HIS A 39 3.69 10.71 2.43
C HIS A 39 3.68 11.03 0.92
N SER A 40 4.02 12.27 0.58
CA SER A 40 4.08 12.80 -0.80
C SER A 40 5.19 12.18 -1.66
N SER A 41 6.26 11.68 -1.05
CA SER A 41 7.46 11.17 -1.74
C SER A 41 7.39 9.67 -2.08
N GLN A 42 6.34 8.98 -1.66
CA GLN A 42 6.24 7.52 -1.78
C GLN A 42 5.04 7.03 -2.56
N VAL A 43 5.08 5.74 -2.87
CA VAL A 43 3.97 5.01 -3.49
C VAL A 43 3.62 3.85 -2.58
N LEU A 44 2.35 3.76 -2.19
CA LEU A 44 1.85 2.71 -1.31
C LEU A 44 0.77 1.91 -2.03
N ILE A 45 0.71 0.62 -1.73
CA ILE A 45 -0.34 -0.29 -2.15
C ILE A 45 -1.07 -0.71 -0.89
N ILE A 46 -2.36 -0.42 -0.83
CA ILE A 46 -3.22 -0.74 0.31
C ILE A 46 -4.20 -1.80 -0.17
N ILE A 47 -4.17 -2.96 0.46
CA ILE A 47 -5.04 -4.09 0.16
C ILE A 47 -6.04 -4.22 1.28
N LYS A 48 -7.34 -4.17 0.92
CA LYS A 48 -8.44 -4.48 1.83
C LYS A 48 -9.18 -5.70 1.28
N GLU A 49 -8.82 -6.88 1.78
CA GLU A 49 -9.32 -8.17 1.30
C GLU A 49 -10.81 -8.36 1.58
N GLU A 50 -11.32 -7.79 2.68
CA GLU A 50 -12.74 -7.90 3.06
C GLU A 50 -13.69 -7.44 1.94
N ILE A 51 -13.28 -6.42 1.21
CA ILE A 51 -14.03 -5.87 0.07
C ILE A 51 -13.35 -6.14 -1.27
N ARG A 52 -12.30 -6.98 -1.29
CA ARG A 52 -11.48 -7.32 -2.46
C ARG A 52 -11.00 -6.10 -3.25
N ARG A 53 -10.52 -5.07 -2.55
CA ARG A 53 -10.02 -3.84 -3.19
C ARG A 53 -8.54 -3.63 -2.95
N ILE A 54 -7.89 -3.15 -4.02
CA ILE A 54 -6.51 -2.68 -4.00
C ILE A 54 -6.55 -1.19 -4.31
N TYR A 55 -5.98 -0.38 -3.43
CA TYR A 55 -5.79 1.05 -3.59
C TYR A 55 -4.31 1.33 -3.82
N ILE A 56 -4.00 2.31 -4.68
CA ILE A 56 -2.64 2.74 -4.93
C ILE A 56 -2.53 4.22 -4.59
N TRP A 57 -1.85 4.53 -3.50
CA TRP A 57 -1.48 5.89 -3.19
C TRP A 57 -0.24 6.27 -3.99
N LYS A 58 -0.35 7.30 -4.83
CA LYS A 58 0.79 7.85 -5.58
C LYS A 58 1.08 9.24 -5.04
N GLY A 59 2.04 9.34 -4.13
CA GLY A 59 2.46 10.62 -3.59
C GLY A 59 2.87 11.59 -4.72
N PHE A 60 2.52 12.87 -4.57
CA PHE A 60 2.75 13.89 -5.61
C PHE A 60 4.21 13.95 -6.06
N GLU A 61 5.13 13.98 -5.10
CA GLU A 61 6.59 14.10 -5.29
C GLU A 61 7.26 12.76 -5.61
N SER A 62 6.52 11.65 -5.58
CA SER A 62 7.09 10.35 -5.94
C SER A 62 7.49 10.32 -7.42
N SER A 63 8.65 9.72 -7.70
CA SER A 63 9.23 9.70 -9.04
C SER A 63 8.30 9.01 -10.06
N VAL A 64 8.32 9.48 -11.31
CA VAL A 64 7.54 8.87 -12.42
C VAL A 64 7.84 7.37 -12.55
N ARG A 65 9.10 6.98 -12.32
CA ARG A 65 9.54 5.59 -12.32
C ARG A 65 8.85 4.74 -11.23
N LYS A 66 8.71 5.25 -9.99
CA LYS A 66 7.94 4.57 -8.93
C LYS A 66 6.47 4.41 -9.32
N LYS A 67 5.86 5.46 -9.89
CA LYS A 67 4.44 5.44 -10.31
C LYS A 67 4.16 4.38 -11.38
N PHE A 68 5.09 4.19 -12.32
CA PHE A 68 4.98 3.16 -13.37
C PHE A 68 5.14 1.73 -12.83
N ILE A 69 6.15 1.49 -11.97
CA ILE A 69 6.38 0.16 -11.39
C ILE A 69 5.19 -0.25 -10.50
N ALA A 70 4.59 0.68 -9.77
CA ALA A 70 3.40 0.41 -8.95
C ALA A 70 2.21 -0.12 -9.75
N SER A 71 1.95 0.46 -10.93
CA SER A 71 0.86 0.02 -11.81
C SER A 71 1.10 -1.41 -12.31
N ARG A 72 2.34 -1.75 -12.67
CA ARG A 72 2.70 -3.13 -13.07
C ARG A 72 2.50 -4.12 -11.93
N VAL A 73 3.01 -3.77 -10.75
CA VAL A 73 2.94 -4.59 -9.54
C VAL A 73 1.49 -4.86 -9.10
N ALA A 74 0.61 -3.86 -9.20
CA ALA A 74 -0.79 -4.03 -8.85
C ALA A 74 -1.52 -4.98 -9.81
N GLY A 75 -1.18 -4.95 -11.12
CA GLY A 75 -1.71 -5.90 -12.09
C GLY A 75 -1.30 -7.35 -11.80
N GLU A 76 -0.08 -7.59 -11.29
CA GLU A 76 0.37 -8.92 -10.87
C GLU A 76 -0.38 -9.44 -9.62
N LEU A 77 -0.85 -8.54 -8.74
CA LEU A 77 -1.60 -8.89 -7.52
C LEU A 77 -3.09 -9.17 -7.76
N GLN A 78 -3.62 -8.79 -8.92
CA GLN A 78 -5.04 -8.90 -9.25
C GLN A 78 -5.41 -10.26 -9.88
N ASN A 79 -4.41 -11.08 -10.24
CA ASN A 79 -4.58 -12.41 -10.82
C ASN A 79 -4.67 -13.51 -9.76
#